data_AF-A0A1F9DLF6-F1
#
_entry.id   AF-A0A1F9DLF6-F1
#
_cell.length_a   1.000
_cell.length_b   1.000
_cell.length_c   1.000
_cell.angle_alpha   90.00
_cell.angle_beta   90.00
_cell.angle_gamma   90.00
#
_symmetry.space_group_name_H-M   'P 1'
#
loop_
_entity.id
_entity.type
_entity.pdbx_description
1 polymer ?
#
loop_
_entity_poly.entity_id
_entity_poly.type
_entity_poly.pdbx_seq_one_letter_code
_entity_poly.pdbx_strand_id
1 'polypeptide(L)'
;MRVVIIPGLIELRIKINPKREVTRNGLPYIVMPWMFAPWPEAKKEGVIKTVIKGETLRELLIELSDRYKPVNVDFEPVNPGTKDVDFDYDVLVNGKNYIGLSNGLDTKLRGGNEVVIKMNWRWDG
;
A
#
# COMPACT_ATOMS: atom_id res chain seq x y z
N MET A 1 10.72 7.59 -3.38
CA MET A 1 11.22 6.52 -2.48
C MET A 1 11.10 5.13 -3.11
N ARG A 2 12.04 4.21 -2.86
CA ARG A 2 11.93 2.79 -3.26
C ARG A 2 10.97 2.09 -2.31
N VAL A 3 10.01 1.36 -2.85
CA VAL A 3 9.06 0.57 -2.06
C VAL A 3 9.02 -0.87 -2.55
N VAL A 4 8.75 -1.79 -1.63
CA VAL A 4 8.38 -3.16 -1.97
C VAL A 4 6.99 -3.43 -1.40
N ILE A 5 6.04 -3.70 -2.28
CA ILE A 5 4.65 -4.02 -1.93
C ILE A 5 4.52 -5.54 -1.92
N ILE A 6 3.92 -6.05 -0.85
CA ILE A 6 3.61 -7.46 -0.64
C ILE A 6 2.08 -7.55 -0.57
N PRO A 7 1.43 -7.89 -1.69
CA PRO A 7 -0.02 -8.05 -1.73
C PRO A 7 -0.53 -9.14 -0.78
N GLY A 8 -1.62 -8.90 -0.07
CA GLY A 8 -2.28 -9.86 0.81
C GLY A 8 -3.64 -10.29 0.27
N LEU A 9 -4.47 -10.84 1.15
CA LEU A 9 -5.89 -11.09 0.85
C LEU A 9 -6.70 -9.79 0.94
N ILE A 10 -6.55 -9.05 2.03
CA ILE A 10 -7.28 -7.80 2.30
C ILE A 10 -6.35 -6.62 2.61
N GLU A 11 -5.03 -6.80 2.42
CA GLU A 11 -4.06 -5.78 2.82
C GLU A 11 -2.89 -5.69 1.85
N LEU A 12 -2.31 -4.51 1.71
CA LEU A 12 -1.02 -4.27 1.10
C LEU A 12 0.00 -3.98 2.20
N ARG A 13 1.03 -4.82 2.33
CA ARG A 13 2.18 -4.52 3.19
C ARG A 13 3.29 -3.90 2.35
N ILE A 14 3.80 -2.76 2.77
CA ILE A 14 4.73 -1.96 1.98
C ILE A 14 5.97 -1.69 2.82
N LYS A 15 7.13 -2.12 2.34
CA LYS A 15 8.43 -1.82 2.96
C LYS A 15 9.06 -0.62 2.28
N ILE A 16 9.44 0.38 3.05
CA ILE A 16 10.06 1.63 2.56
C ILE A 16 11.59 1.51 2.59
N ASN A 17 12.22 1.76 1.45
CA ASN A 17 13.67 1.65 1.20
C ASN A 17 14.33 0.45 1.93
N PRO A 18 13.86 -0.79 1.70
CA PRO A 18 14.37 -1.93 2.45
C PRO A 18 15.85 -2.19 2.10
N LYS A 19 16.67 -2.37 3.15
CA LYS A 19 18.12 -2.65 3.01
C LYS A 19 18.42 -4.05 2.47
N ARG A 20 17.52 -4.99 2.73
CA ARG A 20 17.63 -6.40 2.29
C ARG A 20 16.58 -6.69 1.23
N GLU A 21 16.79 -7.77 0.49
CA GLU A 21 15.77 -8.30 -0.38
C GLU A 21 14.53 -8.68 0.45
N VAL A 22 13.37 -8.33 -0.09
CA VAL A 22 12.06 -8.61 0.53
C VAL A 22 11.41 -9.71 -0.30
N THR A 23 11.06 -10.80 0.36
CA THR A 23 10.37 -11.95 -0.25
C THR A 23 9.01 -12.14 0.41
N ARG A 24 8.17 -12.96 -0.22
CA ARG A 24 6.86 -13.35 0.32
C ARG A 24 6.93 -14.50 1.34
N ASN A 25 8.12 -15.04 1.62
CA ASN A 25 8.27 -16.27 2.39
C ASN A 25 7.62 -16.15 3.78
N GLY A 26 6.77 -17.11 4.14
CA GLY A 26 6.07 -17.15 5.43
C GLY A 26 4.73 -16.41 5.49
N LEU A 27 4.25 -15.82 4.38
CA LEU A 27 2.92 -15.21 4.31
C LEU A 27 1.91 -16.13 3.60
N PRO A 28 0.61 -16.06 3.94
CA PRO A 28 -0.43 -16.82 3.24
C PRO A 28 -0.39 -16.58 1.73
N TYR A 29 -0.57 -17.66 0.96
CA TYR A 29 -0.55 -17.62 -0.51
C TYR A 29 -1.82 -17.04 -1.13
N ILE A 30 -2.85 -16.76 -0.32
CA ILE A 30 -4.09 -16.16 -0.82
C ILE A 30 -3.82 -14.68 -1.09
N VAL A 31 -3.78 -14.33 -2.37
CA VAL A 31 -3.61 -12.97 -2.86
C VAL A 31 -4.73 -12.65 -3.82
N MET A 32 -5.30 -11.46 -3.68
CA MET A 32 -6.26 -10.98 -4.67
C MET A 32 -5.55 -10.63 -5.98
N PRO A 33 -5.91 -11.24 -7.11
CA PRO A 33 -5.19 -11.04 -8.38
C PRO A 33 -5.15 -9.58 -8.85
N TRP A 34 -6.16 -8.78 -8.52
CA TRP A 34 -6.25 -7.37 -8.87
C TRP A 34 -5.18 -6.52 -8.17
N MET A 35 -4.61 -6.95 -7.04
CA MET A 35 -3.53 -6.22 -6.36
C MET A 35 -2.26 -6.13 -7.23
N PHE A 36 -2.10 -7.04 -8.19
CA PHE A 36 -1.02 -6.99 -9.19
C PHE A 36 -1.46 -6.37 -10.52
N ALA A 37 -2.69 -5.86 -10.65
CA ALA A 37 -3.19 -5.37 -11.93
C ALA A 37 -2.27 -4.31 -12.59
N PRO A 38 -1.65 -3.36 -11.84
CA PRO A 38 -0.71 -2.41 -12.44
C PRO A 38 0.67 -3.02 -12.78
N TRP A 39 0.98 -4.22 -12.27
CA TRP A 39 2.27 -4.90 -12.41
C TRP A 39 2.06 -6.41 -12.64
N PRO A 40 1.45 -6.82 -13.76
CA PRO A 40 1.12 -8.22 -14.01
C PRO A 40 2.36 -9.13 -13.99
N GLU A 41 3.53 -8.65 -14.40
CA GLU A 41 4.81 -9.35 -14.38
C GLU A 41 5.28 -9.71 -12.96
N ALA A 42 4.93 -8.89 -11.96
CA ALA A 42 5.31 -9.09 -10.57
C ALA A 42 4.58 -10.28 -9.91
N LYS A 43 3.52 -10.82 -10.55
CA LYS A 43 2.79 -12.00 -10.07
C LYS A 43 3.71 -13.21 -9.88
N LYS A 44 4.75 -13.35 -10.72
CA LYS A 44 5.70 -14.47 -10.64
C LYS A 44 6.61 -14.38 -9.41
N GLU A 45 7.04 -13.17 -9.05
CA GLU A 45 7.87 -12.92 -7.86
C GLU A 45 7.05 -12.85 -6.58
N GLY A 46 5.75 -12.56 -6.68
CA GLY A 46 4.84 -12.43 -5.54
C GLY A 46 5.01 -11.14 -4.73
N VAL A 47 5.89 -10.24 -5.18
CA VAL A 47 6.18 -8.92 -4.61
C VAL A 47 6.34 -7.90 -5.74
N ILE A 48 5.92 -6.65 -5.50
CA ILE A 48 6.06 -5.56 -6.47
C ILE A 48 7.17 -4.64 -5.98
N LYS A 49 8.20 -4.44 -6.80
CA LYS A 49 9.30 -3.52 -6.53
C LYS A 49 9.09 -2.27 -7.39
N THR A 50 8.92 -1.11 -6.76
CA THR A 50 8.69 0.12 -7.52
C THR A 50 9.24 1.37 -6.82
N VAL A 51 9.22 2.50 -7.52
CA VAL A 51 9.59 3.81 -7.00
C VAL A 51 8.36 4.67 -6.97
N ILE A 52 8.04 5.24 -5.82
CA ILE A 52 6.93 6.19 -5.62
C ILE A 52 7.50 7.61 -5.56
N LYS A 53 6.87 8.58 -6.21
CA LYS A 53 7.22 9.99 -6.06
C LYS A 53 6.72 10.51 -4.70
N GLY A 54 7.51 11.37 -4.08
CA GLY A 54 7.23 11.85 -2.72
C GLY A 54 7.86 11.01 -1.61
N GLU A 55 7.66 11.49 -0.38
CA GLU A 55 8.27 10.98 0.84
C GLU A 55 7.27 10.84 1.99
N THR A 56 6.02 11.26 1.83
CA THR A 56 4.98 11.21 2.87
C THR A 56 4.05 10.00 2.71
N LEU A 57 3.31 9.68 3.77
CA LEU A 57 2.25 8.67 3.70
C LEU A 57 1.16 9.06 2.69
N ARG A 58 0.76 10.33 2.66
CA ARG A 58 -0.21 10.86 1.69
C ARG A 58 0.23 10.61 0.24
N GLU A 59 1.46 10.99 -0.09
CA GLU A 59 2.00 10.81 -1.45
C GLU A 59 2.09 9.33 -1.82
N LEU A 60 2.42 8.46 -0.87
CA LEU A 60 2.37 7.01 -1.09
C LEU A 60 0.97 6.55 -1.49
N LEU A 61 -0.05 6.94 -0.73
CA LEU A 61 -1.43 6.51 -0.95
C LEU A 61 -1.98 7.03 -2.29
N ILE A 62 -1.76 8.31 -2.58
CA ILE A 62 -2.20 8.95 -3.82
C ILE A 62 -1.52 8.30 -5.02
N GLU A 63 -0.20 8.11 -5.00
CA GLU A 63 0.47 7.54 -6.17
C GLU A 63 0.15 6.06 -6.40
N LEU A 64 -0.19 5.30 -5.35
CA LEU A 64 -0.74 3.96 -5.55
C LEU A 64 -2.12 4.02 -6.22
N SER A 65 -2.99 4.92 -5.77
CA SER A 65 -4.32 5.16 -6.38
C SER A 65 -4.20 5.51 -7.86
N ASP A 66 -3.29 6.43 -8.21
CA ASP A 66 -3.02 6.83 -9.60
C ASP A 66 -2.53 5.67 -10.49
N ARG A 67 -1.95 4.61 -9.91
CA ARG A 67 -1.51 3.43 -10.66
C ARG A 67 -2.59 2.37 -10.81
N TYR A 68 -3.49 2.26 -9.84
CA TYR A 68 -4.62 1.32 -9.91
C TYR A 68 -5.76 1.85 -10.78
N LYS A 69 -5.98 3.17 -10.80
CA LYS A 69 -7.06 3.79 -11.57
C LYS A 69 -7.05 3.48 -13.08
N PRO A 70 -5.92 3.54 -13.82
CA PRO A 70 -5.90 3.25 -15.25
C PRO A 70 -6.19 1.78 -15.59
N VAL A 71 -6.08 0.87 -14.62
CA VAL A 71 -6.36 -0.56 -14.78
C VAL A 71 -7.72 -0.96 -14.17
N ASN A 72 -8.61 0.02 -13.95
CA ASN A 72 -9.97 -0.17 -13.44
C ASN A 72 -10.04 -0.93 -12.10
N VAL A 73 -9.03 -0.75 -11.25
CA VAL A 73 -9.09 -1.22 -9.87
C VAL A 73 -9.48 -0.06 -8.99
N ASP A 74 -10.59 -0.22 -8.27
CA ASP A 74 -11.02 0.73 -7.25
C ASP A 74 -10.09 0.65 -6.05
N PHE A 75 -9.19 1.62 -5.95
CA PHE A 75 -8.22 1.78 -4.89
C PHE A 75 -8.08 3.27 -4.59
N GLU A 76 -8.96 3.79 -3.74
CA GLU A 76 -8.99 5.20 -3.35
C GLU A 76 -8.88 5.35 -1.82
N PRO A 77 -7.70 5.04 -1.23
CA PRO A 77 -7.51 5.10 0.22
C PRO A 77 -7.51 6.51 0.81
N VAL A 78 -7.47 7.57 -0.02
CA VAL A 78 -7.59 8.97 0.41
C VAL A 78 -8.85 9.54 -0.24
N ASN A 79 -9.83 9.89 0.59
CA ASN A 79 -11.08 10.44 0.11
C ASN A 79 -10.85 11.86 -0.45
N PRO A 80 -11.29 12.17 -1.68
CA PRO A 80 -11.04 13.46 -2.33
C PRO A 80 -11.80 14.63 -1.66
N GLY A 81 -12.93 14.35 -1.00
CA GLY A 81 -13.75 15.35 -0.32
C GLY A 81 -13.19 15.74 1.04
N THR A 82 -12.86 14.76 1.88
CA THR A 82 -12.32 15.01 3.23
C THR A 82 -10.81 15.24 3.23
N LYS A 83 -10.11 14.79 2.18
CA LYS A 83 -8.64 14.73 2.09
C LYS A 83 -8.00 13.90 3.20
N ASP A 84 -8.76 12.97 3.78
CA ASP A 84 -8.31 12.05 4.82
C ASP A 84 -8.44 10.60 4.36
N VAL A 85 -7.97 9.63 5.16
CA VAL A 85 -8.13 8.21 4.84
C VAL A 85 -9.62 7.86 4.78
N ASP A 86 -10.03 7.20 3.69
CA ASP A 86 -11.42 6.79 3.51
C ASP A 86 -11.81 5.68 4.52
N PHE A 87 -13.08 5.64 4.94
CA PHE A 87 -13.56 4.71 5.98
C PHE A 87 -13.45 3.24 5.56
N ASP A 88 -13.36 2.97 4.25
CA ASP A 88 -13.12 1.63 3.71
C ASP A 88 -11.69 1.13 3.95
N TYR A 89 -10.80 1.96 4.52
CA TYR A 89 -9.39 1.65 4.70
C TYR A 89 -8.88 1.88 6.11
N ASP A 90 -8.04 0.95 6.59
CA ASP A 90 -7.19 1.16 7.75
C ASP A 90 -5.74 1.30 7.30
N VAL A 91 -5.09 2.41 7.67
CA VAL A 91 -3.69 2.67 7.33
C VAL A 91 -2.83 2.69 8.58
N LEU A 92 -1.83 1.81 8.62
CA LEU A 92 -0.87 1.69 9.72
C LEU A 92 0.55 1.96 9.24
N VAL A 93 1.33 2.66 10.08
CA VAL A 93 2.78 2.82 9.90
C VAL A 93 3.49 2.22 11.10
N ASN A 94 4.34 1.22 10.87
CA ASN A 94 5.03 0.43 11.90
C ASN A 94 4.07 -0.10 12.98
N GLY A 95 2.88 -0.56 12.57
CA GLY A 95 1.84 -1.08 13.47
C GLY A 95 1.00 -0.02 14.20
N LYS A 96 1.27 1.27 14.01
CA LYS A 96 0.46 2.37 14.59
C LYS A 96 -0.49 2.94 13.54
N ASN A 97 -1.76 3.11 13.87
CA ASN A 97 -2.74 3.76 12.98
C ASN A 97 -2.28 5.20 12.64
N TYR A 98 -2.48 5.63 11.40
CA TYR A 98 -2.03 6.93 10.89
C TYR A 98 -2.54 8.12 11.74
N ILE A 99 -3.76 8.04 12.30
CA ILE A 99 -4.35 9.07 13.18
C ILE A 99 -3.48 9.30 14.42
N GLY A 100 -2.80 8.25 14.89
CA GLY A 100 -1.89 8.33 16.03
C GLY A 100 -0.50 8.89 15.69
N LEU A 101 -0.18 9.13 14.42
CA LEU A 101 1.11 9.71 14.03
C LEU A 101 1.08 11.23 14.24
N SER A 102 2.20 11.80 14.68
CA SER A 102 2.30 13.23 14.99
C SER A 102 1.91 14.14 13.82
N ASN A 103 2.10 13.68 12.59
CA ASN A 103 1.79 14.43 11.37
C ASN A 103 0.71 13.73 10.52
N GLY A 104 0.00 12.74 11.05
CA GLY A 104 -1.03 12.00 10.32
C GLY A 104 -0.55 11.49 8.95
N LEU A 105 -1.32 11.81 7.90
CA LEU A 105 -1.01 11.53 6.50
C LEU A 105 0.26 12.22 5.97
N ASP A 106 0.68 13.32 6.57
CA ASP A 106 1.88 14.05 6.12
C ASP A 106 3.15 13.55 6.85
N THR A 107 3.05 12.42 7.57
CA THR A 107 4.19 11.74 8.16
C THR A 107 5.18 11.30 7.08
N LYS A 108 6.42 11.78 7.16
CA LYS A 108 7.52 11.36 6.28
C LYS A 108 7.90 9.90 6.54
N LEU A 109 7.88 9.09 5.49
CA LEU A 109 8.26 7.69 5.49
C LEU A 109 9.78 7.56 5.33
N ARG A 110 10.40 6.82 6.23
CA ARG A 110 11.85 6.59 6.29
C ARG A 110 12.20 5.16 5.96
N GLY A 111 13.46 4.94 5.59
CA GLY A 111 13.97 3.60 5.33
C GLY A 111 13.76 2.66 6.53
N GLY A 112 13.23 1.48 6.25
CA GLY A 112 12.85 0.50 7.27
C GLY A 112 11.41 0.63 7.77
N ASN A 113 10.67 1.69 7.42
CA ASN A 113 9.26 1.76 7.74
C ASN A 113 8.46 0.65 7.01
N GLU A 114 7.46 0.15 7.70
CA GLU A 114 6.40 -0.68 7.14
C GLU A 114 5.11 0.13 7.13
N VAL A 115 4.46 0.19 5.98
CA VAL A 115 3.09 0.69 5.84
C VAL A 115 2.18 -0.49 5.56
N VAL A 116 1.06 -0.58 6.27
CA VAL A 116 0.02 -1.57 5.99
C VAL A 116 -1.25 -0.82 5.64
N ILE A 117 -1.79 -1.09 4.45
CA ILE A 117 -3.07 -0.58 3.99
C ILE A 117 -4.02 -1.76 4.00
N LYS A 118 -4.99 -1.78 4.92
CA LYS A 118 -6.03 -2.80 4.96
C LYS A 118 -7.31 -2.25 4.34
N MET A 119 -8.03 -3.11 3.65
CA MET A 119 -9.35 -2.83 3.12
C MET A 119 -10.37 -3.47 4.06
N ASN A 120 -11.25 -2.64 4.60
CA ASN A 120 -12.31 -3.04 5.52
C ASN A 120 -13.45 -3.74 4.78
N TRP A 121 -13.65 -3.41 3.50
CA TRP A 121 -14.64 -4.03 2.64
C TRP A 121 -14.03 -5.21 1.85
N ARG A 122 -14.71 -6.36 1.85
CA ARG A 122 -14.41 -7.46 0.92
C ARG A 122 -15.12 -7.17 -0.40
N TRP A 123 -14.38 -7.14 -1.49
CA TRP A 123 -14.99 -7.12 -2.83
C TRP A 123 -15.76 -8.43 -3.02
N ASP A 124 -17.06 -8.38 -2.74
CA ASP A 124 -18.03 -9.39 -3.16
C ASP A 124 -18.26 -9.14 -4.65
N GLY A 125 -17.43 -9.75 -5.49
CA GLY A 125 -17.68 -9.84 -6.92
C GLY A 125 -18.93 -10.66 -7.22
#